data_AF-A0A6I9RUV0-F1
#
_entry.id   AF-A0A6I9RUV0-F1
#
_cell.length_a   1.000
_cell.length_b   1.000
_cell.length_c   1.000
_cell.angle_alpha   90.00
_cell.angle_beta   90.00
_cell.angle_gamma   90.00
#
_symmetry.space_group_name_H-M   'P 1'
#
loop_
_entity.id
_entity.type
_entity.pdbx_description
1 polymer ?
#
loop_
_entity_poly.entity_id
_entity_poly.type
_entity_poly.pdbx_seq_one_letter_code
_entity_poly.pdbx_strand_id
1 'polypeptide(L)'
;MGLRSSREASPRSFRSTGSFQDRSYSQEQYWGESYPYEAPGYRNYPPPPQSYGEPVQAYPPPSSGYSQPSRTQRAGGSRPRLDRRYSKITDDYNSVEQVTEALAQAGLESSNLIVGIDFTKSNEWTGKFSFHGRSLHHVGDIPNPYEQAISIIGRTLSAFDEDNLIPCFGFGDASTHDQDVFSFYPDERPCNGFSEALARYRELIPHLRLAGPTSFAPIIEMAMTIVEQNGGQYHVLLIIADGQVTRSVDTEFGQLSAQEQKTIEAIVKASEFPLSIVLVGVGDGPWDMMKQFDDNIPARSFDNFQFVNFTEIMSKNMPQTRKEAAFALAALMEIPSQYKATLELGILGRCSAKSPERVPLPPPVGGYGTSSSGSKSFQSTSFQKSVPPYSGYDTAPSAAPTAPSASLDNQLCPICFTNPKDMAFGCGHQTCCDCGQSLELCPICRSVIHTRIRLY
;
A
#
# COMPACT_ATOMS: atom_id res chain seq x y z
N MET A 1 92.03 -16.40 3.29
CA MET A 1 92.18 -17.08 4.60
C MET A 1 91.16 -16.41 5.53
N GLY A 2 90.23 -17.01 6.25
CA GLY A 2 89.74 -18.37 6.57
C GLY A 2 88.51 -18.17 7.50
N LEU A 3 87.46 -19.00 7.45
CA LEU A 3 87.07 -19.97 8.52
C LEU A 3 86.94 -19.35 9.95
N ARG A 4 85.92 -19.52 10.80
CA ARG A 4 84.73 -20.42 11.02
C ARG A 4 83.86 -19.76 12.15
N SER A 5 82.66 -20.19 12.62
CA SER A 5 81.54 -21.09 12.21
C SER A 5 80.48 -21.15 13.36
N SER A 6 79.28 -21.71 13.09
CA SER A 6 78.36 -22.38 14.06
C SER A 6 77.36 -21.49 14.86
N ARG A 7 76.12 -21.93 15.21
CA ARG A 7 75.31 -23.13 14.86
C ARG A 7 73.82 -22.89 15.21
N GLU A 8 72.92 -23.68 14.63
CA GLU A 8 71.46 -23.72 14.92
C GLU A 8 71.11 -24.53 16.19
N ALA A 9 69.89 -24.33 16.75
CA ALA A 9 68.92 -25.42 17.00
C ALA A 9 67.60 -24.97 17.69
N SER A 10 66.52 -25.67 17.36
CA SER A 10 65.21 -25.78 18.03
C SER A 10 64.62 -27.15 17.63
N PRO A 11 63.48 -27.65 18.15
CA PRO A 11 62.80 -27.46 19.45
C PRO A 11 62.53 -28.82 20.15
N ARG A 12 61.85 -28.86 21.32
CA ARG A 12 60.84 -29.91 21.67
C ARG A 12 60.14 -29.70 23.03
N SER A 13 58.97 -30.32 23.14
CA SER A 13 58.06 -30.39 24.30
C SER A 13 58.51 -31.42 25.36
N PHE A 14 57.94 -31.35 26.59
CA PHE A 14 57.07 -32.41 27.14
C PHE A 14 56.37 -32.02 28.47
N ARG A 15 55.40 -32.86 28.88
CA ARG A 15 54.50 -32.80 30.07
C ARG A 15 55.27 -33.04 31.41
N SER A 16 54.72 -32.87 32.62
CA SER A 16 53.79 -33.84 33.25
C SER A 16 53.47 -33.55 34.74
N THR A 17 52.24 -33.90 35.18
CA THR A 17 51.79 -34.40 36.54
C THR A 17 52.05 -33.60 37.84
N GLY A 18 51.22 -33.70 38.89
CA GLY A 18 49.93 -34.40 39.06
C GLY A 18 49.64 -34.91 40.51
N SER A 19 48.35 -35.07 40.87
CA SER A 19 47.78 -35.89 41.97
C SER A 19 46.23 -35.81 41.82
N PHE A 20 45.41 -36.87 41.74
CA PHE A 20 45.22 -38.12 42.51
C PHE A 20 44.77 -37.83 43.97
N GLN A 21 43.67 -38.39 44.54
CA GLN A 21 42.87 -39.54 44.10
C GLN A 21 41.46 -39.68 44.73
N ASP A 22 40.53 -40.32 43.98
CA ASP A 22 39.52 -41.34 44.38
C ASP A 22 38.62 -41.20 45.63
N ARG A 23 37.29 -41.31 45.46
CA ARG A 23 36.57 -42.63 45.47
C ARG A 23 35.07 -42.52 45.08
N SER A 24 34.39 -43.66 45.01
CA SER A 24 33.21 -43.92 44.17
C SER A 24 32.02 -44.58 44.91
N TYR A 25 30.92 -44.79 44.15
CA TYR A 25 29.68 -45.54 44.47
C TYR A 25 28.68 -44.91 45.45
N SER A 26 27.51 -44.55 44.89
CA SER A 26 26.22 -45.19 45.23
C SER A 26 25.19 -44.94 44.13
N GLN A 27 24.64 -46.02 43.61
CA GLN A 27 23.52 -46.06 42.67
C GLN A 27 22.26 -46.31 43.50
N GLU A 28 21.23 -45.46 43.44
CA GLU A 28 19.81 -45.88 43.37
C GLU A 28 18.80 -44.72 43.34
N GLN A 29 17.72 -44.97 42.57
CA GLN A 29 16.34 -44.50 42.77
C GLN A 29 16.05 -42.99 42.94
N TYR A 30 15.59 -42.35 41.85
CA TYR A 30 14.36 -41.54 41.91
C TYR A 30 13.44 -41.87 40.73
N TRP A 31 12.15 -41.74 40.99
CA TRP A 31 11.06 -42.41 40.28
C TRP A 31 10.76 -41.84 38.89
N GLY A 32 10.42 -42.72 37.95
CA GLY A 32 9.88 -42.33 36.65
C GLY A 32 8.35 -42.36 36.64
N GLU A 33 7.73 -41.30 36.13
CA GLU A 33 6.31 -41.28 35.75
C GLU A 33 6.20 -40.98 34.25
N SER A 34 6.16 -42.06 33.46
CA SER A 34 5.82 -42.01 32.04
C SER A 34 4.30 -42.01 31.88
N TYR A 35 3.69 -40.83 31.75
CA TYR A 35 2.27 -40.72 31.40
C TYR A 35 2.08 -40.86 29.88
N PRO A 36 1.27 -41.83 29.40
CA PRO A 36 1.06 -42.08 27.98
C PRO A 36 0.08 -41.06 27.37
N TYR A 37 0.36 -40.64 26.14
CA TYR A 37 -0.57 -39.84 25.35
C TYR A 37 -1.60 -40.76 24.70
N GLU A 38 -2.74 -40.99 25.37
CA GLU A 38 -3.84 -41.78 24.82
C GLU A 38 -4.52 -41.03 23.66
N ALA A 39 -4.51 -41.64 22.48
CA ALA A 39 -5.36 -41.22 21.38
C ALA A 39 -6.81 -41.67 21.64
N PRO A 40 -7.84 -40.82 21.43
CA PRO A 40 -9.23 -41.22 21.62
C PRO A 40 -9.60 -42.35 20.67
N GLY A 41 -10.05 -43.47 21.25
CA GLY A 41 -10.14 -44.75 20.54
C GLY A 41 -11.23 -44.83 19.46
N TYR A 42 -10.92 -45.56 18.40
CA TYR A 42 -11.91 -46.05 17.43
C TYR A 42 -12.91 -46.98 18.13
N ARG A 43 -14.19 -46.57 18.19
CA ARG A 43 -15.29 -47.50 18.43
C ARG A 43 -15.66 -48.20 17.12
N ASN A 44 -15.48 -49.52 17.09
CA ASN A 44 -15.99 -50.36 16.01
C ASN A 44 -17.52 -50.22 15.90
N TYR A 45 -17.99 -49.79 14.72
CA TYR A 45 -19.33 -50.10 14.23
C TYR A 45 -19.23 -51.24 13.20
N PRO A 46 -20.19 -52.18 13.17
CA PRO A 46 -20.14 -53.31 12.24
C PRO A 46 -20.42 -52.87 10.79
N PRO A 47 -19.84 -53.56 9.78
CA PRO A 47 -20.09 -53.25 8.37
C PRO A 47 -21.47 -53.74 7.91
N PRO A 48 -22.16 -52.99 7.02
CA PRO A 48 -23.31 -53.51 6.29
C PRO A 48 -22.87 -54.55 5.22
N PRO A 49 -23.74 -55.51 4.86
CA PRO A 49 -23.37 -56.63 3.98
C PRO A 49 -23.24 -56.24 2.49
N GLN A 50 -22.37 -56.96 1.79
CA GLN A 50 -22.16 -56.83 0.34
C GLN A 50 -23.37 -57.38 -0.45
N SER A 51 -23.66 -56.74 -1.59
CA SER A 51 -24.45 -57.31 -2.69
C SER A 51 -23.66 -57.15 -3.99
N TYR A 52 -23.74 -58.16 -4.85
CA TYR A 52 -22.88 -58.36 -6.02
C TYR A 52 -23.23 -57.42 -7.20
N GLY A 53 -22.23 -57.10 -8.05
CA GLY A 53 -22.43 -56.42 -9.34
C GLY A 53 -21.13 -56.28 -10.14
N GLU A 54 -21.10 -56.81 -11.35
CA GLU A 54 -19.94 -56.92 -12.26
C GLU A 54 -19.70 -55.66 -13.16
N PRO A 55 -18.57 -55.56 -13.90
CA PRO A 55 -18.09 -54.29 -14.46
C PRO A 55 -18.79 -53.82 -15.73
N VAL A 56 -18.85 -52.49 -15.91
CA VAL A 56 -19.51 -51.82 -17.04
C VAL A 56 -18.52 -51.51 -18.18
N GLN A 57 -18.84 -51.99 -19.39
CA GLN A 57 -18.16 -51.60 -20.63
C GLN A 57 -18.69 -50.27 -21.18
N ALA A 58 -17.82 -49.52 -21.88
CA ALA A 58 -18.15 -48.22 -22.47
C ALA A 58 -18.93 -48.35 -23.79
N TYR A 59 -19.88 -47.42 -24.01
CA TYR A 59 -20.54 -47.19 -25.31
C TYR A 59 -20.67 -45.67 -25.59
N PRO A 60 -20.58 -45.23 -26.86
CA PRO A 60 -20.64 -43.82 -27.25
C PRO A 60 -22.10 -43.28 -27.37
N PRO A 61 -22.30 -41.95 -27.36
CA PRO A 61 -23.63 -41.34 -27.37
C PRO A 61 -24.28 -41.33 -28.78
N PRO A 62 -25.63 -41.45 -28.86
CA PRO A 62 -26.36 -41.41 -30.13
C PRO A 62 -26.71 -39.98 -30.58
N SER A 63 -26.83 -39.79 -31.89
CA SER A 63 -27.37 -38.60 -32.52
C SER A 63 -28.90 -38.68 -32.70
N SER A 64 -29.61 -37.58 -32.47
CA SER A 64 -31.00 -37.37 -32.86
C SER A 64 -31.30 -35.87 -32.89
N GLY A 65 -31.79 -35.36 -34.02
CA GLY A 65 -32.14 -33.95 -34.17
C GLY A 65 -33.59 -33.66 -33.77
N TYR A 66 -33.83 -32.46 -33.26
CA TYR A 66 -35.14 -31.81 -33.23
C TYR A 66 -35.00 -30.36 -33.71
N SER A 67 -36.03 -29.87 -34.39
CA SER A 67 -36.02 -28.59 -35.11
C SER A 67 -37.13 -27.65 -34.63
N GLN A 68 -37.00 -26.37 -35.01
CA GLN A 68 -37.89 -25.21 -34.77
C GLN A 68 -37.59 -24.33 -33.53
N PRO A 69 -37.96 -23.02 -33.56
CA PRO A 69 -38.12 -22.13 -34.72
C PRO A 69 -37.29 -20.83 -34.61
N SER A 70 -37.11 -20.16 -35.74
CA SER A 70 -36.40 -18.89 -35.87
C SER A 70 -37.16 -17.72 -35.21
N ARG A 71 -36.45 -16.91 -34.42
CA ARG A 71 -36.93 -15.61 -33.93
C ARG A 71 -35.90 -14.53 -34.25
N THR A 72 -36.26 -13.62 -35.15
CA THR A 72 -35.41 -12.52 -35.61
C THR A 72 -35.27 -11.46 -34.52
N GLN A 73 -34.06 -11.24 -34.00
CA GLN A 73 -33.73 -10.04 -33.24
C GLN A 73 -32.40 -9.40 -33.70
N ARG A 74 -32.41 -8.07 -33.60
CA ARG A 74 -31.51 -7.10 -34.23
C ARG A 74 -30.04 -7.26 -33.85
N ALA A 75 -29.18 -6.75 -34.72
CA ALA A 75 -27.77 -6.51 -34.43
C ALA A 75 -27.61 -5.67 -33.14
N GLY A 76 -27.03 -6.29 -32.11
CA GLY A 76 -26.38 -5.60 -31.01
C GLY A 76 -24.87 -5.70 -31.24
N GLY A 77 -24.15 -4.57 -31.13
CA GLY A 77 -22.70 -4.55 -31.33
C GLY A 77 -22.02 -5.48 -30.32
N SER A 78 -21.29 -6.47 -30.83
CA SER A 78 -20.42 -7.30 -30.00
C SER A 78 -19.30 -6.42 -29.43
N ARG A 79 -19.31 -6.17 -28.12
CA ARG A 79 -18.07 -5.81 -27.40
C ARG A 79 -17.00 -6.84 -27.80
N PRO A 80 -15.76 -6.42 -28.12
CA PRO A 80 -14.71 -7.36 -28.47
C PRO A 80 -14.60 -8.44 -27.39
N ARG A 81 -14.62 -9.71 -27.79
CA ARG A 81 -14.23 -10.78 -26.87
C ARG A 81 -12.76 -10.52 -26.55
N LEU A 82 -12.46 -10.35 -25.26
CA LEU A 82 -11.11 -10.40 -24.70
C LEU A 82 -10.28 -11.44 -25.45
N ASP A 83 -9.15 -11.01 -26.02
CA ASP A 83 -8.13 -11.98 -26.39
C ASP A 83 -7.69 -12.66 -25.10
N ARG A 84 -7.64 -13.99 -25.12
CA ARG A 84 -7.28 -14.82 -23.96
C ARG A 84 -5.86 -14.54 -23.47
N ARG A 85 -5.04 -13.83 -24.25
CA ARG A 85 -3.72 -13.29 -23.88
C ARG A 85 -3.76 -12.15 -22.84
N TYR A 86 -4.90 -11.48 -22.65
CA TYR A 86 -5.03 -10.34 -21.73
C TYR A 86 -5.99 -10.59 -20.56
N SER A 87 -6.45 -11.84 -20.34
CA SER A 87 -7.24 -12.18 -19.14
C SER A 87 -6.38 -12.45 -17.90
N LYS A 88 -5.16 -12.95 -18.14
CA LYS A 88 -4.08 -13.16 -17.19
C LYS A 88 -2.76 -12.98 -17.95
N ILE A 89 -1.87 -12.13 -17.47
CA ILE A 89 -0.53 -11.94 -18.06
C ILE A 89 0.46 -12.93 -17.39
N THR A 90 1.63 -13.15 -17.99
CA THR A 90 2.67 -14.07 -17.49
C THR A 90 4.01 -13.39 -17.31
N ASP A 91 4.83 -13.93 -16.40
CA ASP A 91 6.20 -13.49 -16.12
C ASP A 91 7.14 -13.76 -17.31
N ASP A 92 7.10 -12.89 -18.32
CA ASP A 92 7.81 -13.08 -19.59
C ASP A 92 9.25 -12.48 -19.60
N TYR A 93 9.63 -11.69 -18.58
CA TYR A 93 10.87 -10.91 -18.55
C TYR A 93 11.88 -11.35 -17.47
N ASN A 94 13.17 -11.23 -17.78
CA ASN A 94 14.28 -11.67 -16.90
C ASN A 94 15.18 -10.52 -16.43
N SER A 95 15.03 -9.30 -16.96
CA SER A 95 15.74 -8.11 -16.48
C SER A 95 14.94 -6.83 -16.76
N VAL A 96 15.25 -5.75 -16.02
CA VAL A 96 14.59 -4.45 -16.20
C VAL A 96 14.81 -3.92 -17.62
N GLU A 97 16.00 -4.12 -18.19
CA GLU A 97 16.34 -3.68 -19.54
C GLU A 97 15.47 -4.36 -20.61
N GLN A 98 15.11 -5.63 -20.42
CA GLN A 98 14.16 -6.32 -21.32
C GLN A 98 12.76 -5.72 -21.24
N VAL A 99 12.33 -5.27 -20.06
CA VAL A 99 11.07 -4.55 -19.91
C VAL A 99 11.15 -3.17 -20.56
N THR A 100 12.23 -2.40 -20.32
CA THR A 100 12.46 -1.10 -20.97
C THR A 100 12.41 -1.24 -22.48
N GLU A 101 13.09 -2.25 -23.04
CA GLU A 101 13.09 -2.52 -24.47
C GLU A 101 11.70 -2.91 -24.98
N ALA A 102 10.96 -3.74 -24.24
CA ALA A 102 9.60 -4.14 -24.62
C ALA A 102 8.59 -2.97 -24.57
N LEU A 103 8.75 -2.02 -23.64
CA LEU A 103 7.97 -0.78 -23.56
C LEU A 103 8.29 0.14 -24.74
N ALA A 104 9.57 0.37 -25.02
CA ALA A 104 10.02 1.16 -26.16
C ALA A 104 9.56 0.54 -27.51
N GLN A 105 9.67 -0.78 -27.67
CA GLN A 105 9.17 -1.51 -28.84
C GLN A 105 7.63 -1.47 -28.96
N ALA A 106 6.91 -1.33 -27.85
CA ALA A 106 5.46 -1.13 -27.86
C ALA A 106 5.06 0.31 -28.26
N GLY A 107 6.01 1.24 -28.33
CA GLY A 107 5.75 2.66 -28.53
C GLY A 107 5.29 3.39 -27.27
N LEU A 108 5.72 2.95 -26.08
CA LEU A 108 5.63 3.76 -24.87
C LEU A 108 6.89 4.64 -24.80
N GLU A 109 6.79 5.88 -25.27
CA GLU A 109 7.89 6.86 -25.19
C GLU A 109 8.00 7.46 -23.79
N SER A 110 6.88 7.59 -23.10
CA SER A 110 6.73 8.13 -21.75
C SER A 110 5.48 7.56 -21.06
N SER A 111 5.45 7.60 -19.73
CA SER A 111 4.28 7.28 -18.90
C SER A 111 4.14 8.31 -17.78
N ASN A 112 3.00 8.31 -17.10
CA ASN A 112 2.76 9.15 -15.93
C ASN A 112 2.58 8.29 -14.68
N LEU A 113 3.27 8.60 -13.59
CA LEU A 113 3.19 7.85 -12.34
C LEU A 113 2.27 8.53 -11.32
N ILE A 114 1.39 7.75 -10.69
CA ILE A 114 0.56 8.17 -9.55
C ILE A 114 0.94 7.33 -8.34
N VAL A 115 1.08 7.94 -7.15
CA VAL A 115 1.43 7.21 -5.92
C VAL A 115 0.32 7.33 -4.89
N GLY A 116 -0.15 6.19 -4.40
CA GLY A 116 -1.05 6.06 -3.26
C GLY A 116 -0.38 5.35 -2.10
N ILE A 117 -0.44 5.94 -0.90
CA ILE A 117 0.14 5.36 0.31
C ILE A 117 -0.96 5.09 1.33
N ASP A 118 -1.02 3.82 1.75
CA ASP A 118 -1.87 3.35 2.85
C ASP A 118 -1.37 3.95 4.18
N PHE A 119 -2.27 4.59 4.93
CA PHE A 119 -2.05 5.10 6.28
C PHE A 119 -3.07 4.51 7.27
N THR A 120 -3.53 3.28 7.03
CA THR A 120 -4.41 2.56 7.94
C THR A 120 -3.66 2.04 9.17
N LYS A 121 -4.41 1.72 10.22
CA LYS A 121 -3.87 1.35 11.52
C LYS A 121 -3.22 -0.03 11.54
N SER A 122 -3.49 -0.90 10.57
CA SER A 122 -2.87 -2.23 10.50
C SER A 122 -1.34 -2.17 10.41
N ASN A 123 -0.82 -1.10 9.81
CA ASN A 123 0.59 -0.72 9.81
C ASN A 123 1.22 -0.61 11.21
N GLU A 124 0.47 -0.55 12.31
CA GLU A 124 1.00 -0.64 13.69
C GLU A 124 1.48 -2.05 14.05
N TRP A 125 0.87 -3.11 13.48
CA TRP A 125 1.11 -4.51 13.86
C TRP A 125 1.61 -5.42 12.72
N THR A 126 1.43 -5.03 11.45
CA THR A 126 1.93 -5.79 10.28
C THR A 126 3.44 -5.67 10.05
N GLY A 127 4.17 -4.98 10.94
CA GLY A 127 5.64 -5.02 11.03
C GLY A 127 6.18 -5.97 12.10
N LYS A 128 5.35 -6.87 12.65
CA LYS A 128 5.70 -7.75 13.77
C LYS A 128 6.91 -8.63 13.48
N PHE A 129 6.96 -9.26 12.31
CA PHE A 129 8.03 -10.17 11.92
C PHE A 129 9.04 -9.49 10.99
N SER A 130 8.56 -8.78 9.97
CA SER A 130 9.35 -8.10 8.93
C SER A 130 10.08 -6.84 9.39
N PHE A 131 9.57 -6.14 10.42
CA PHE A 131 10.11 -4.87 10.89
C PHE A 131 10.37 -4.81 12.41
N HIS A 132 10.59 -5.99 13.01
CA HIS A 132 10.99 -6.18 14.41
C HIS A 132 10.00 -5.63 15.45
N GLY A 133 8.69 -5.78 15.21
CA GLY A 133 7.67 -5.33 16.16
C GLY A 133 7.40 -3.82 16.14
N ARG A 134 7.96 -3.10 15.17
CA ARG A 134 7.69 -1.67 14.95
C ARG A 134 6.61 -1.47 13.90
N SER A 135 5.91 -0.34 13.98
CA SER A 135 5.01 0.08 12.91
C SER A 135 5.77 0.22 11.58
N LEU A 136 5.14 -0.17 10.47
CA LEU A 136 5.67 0.00 9.12
C LEU A 136 5.88 1.48 8.74
N HIS A 137 5.23 2.42 9.42
CA HIS A 137 5.45 3.86 9.27
C HIS A 137 6.42 4.46 10.29
N HIS A 138 7.05 3.66 11.17
CA HIS A 138 7.96 4.21 12.18
C HIS A 138 9.15 4.91 11.49
N VAL A 139 9.24 6.22 11.67
CA VAL A 139 10.32 7.06 11.12
C VAL A 139 11.50 7.06 12.09
N GLY A 140 12.69 6.73 11.59
CA GLY A 140 13.94 6.72 12.37
C GLY A 140 15.18 6.80 11.46
N ASP A 141 16.31 6.33 11.98
CA ASP A 141 17.61 6.30 11.27
C ASP A 141 17.65 5.26 10.13
N ILE A 142 16.91 4.16 10.30
CA ILE A 142 16.77 3.10 9.30
C ILE A 142 15.47 3.34 8.54
N PRO A 143 15.49 3.46 7.20
CA PRO A 143 14.28 3.63 6.40
C PRO A 143 13.28 2.50 6.64
N ASN A 144 12.02 2.85 6.88
CA ASN A 144 10.95 1.87 7.01
C ASN A 144 10.52 1.29 5.65
N PRO A 145 9.73 0.20 5.59
CA PRO A 145 9.41 -0.47 4.33
C PRO A 145 8.75 0.42 3.26
N TYR A 146 7.93 1.40 3.66
CA TYR A 146 7.39 2.40 2.73
C TYR A 146 8.49 3.30 2.16
N GLU A 147 9.40 3.81 3.00
CA GLU A 147 10.53 4.64 2.55
C GLU A 147 11.47 3.87 1.60
N GLN A 148 11.72 2.60 1.89
CA GLN A 148 12.51 1.73 1.02
C GLN A 148 11.80 1.51 -0.33
N ALA A 149 10.49 1.21 -0.32
CA ALA A 149 9.71 1.07 -1.54
C ALA A 149 9.74 2.35 -2.39
N ILE A 150 9.37 3.51 -1.82
CA ILE A 150 9.39 4.83 -2.49
C ILE A 150 10.79 5.12 -3.08
N SER A 151 11.86 4.86 -2.32
CA SER A 151 13.25 5.11 -2.76
C SER A 151 13.73 4.17 -3.86
N ILE A 152 13.29 2.90 -3.88
CA ILE A 152 13.69 1.95 -4.92
C ILE A 152 12.87 2.21 -6.19
N ILE A 153 11.53 2.32 -6.07
CA ILE A 153 10.62 2.71 -7.16
C ILE A 153 11.15 3.99 -7.82
N GLY A 154 11.51 5.00 -7.03
CA GLY A 154 12.01 6.27 -7.55
C GLY A 154 13.37 6.24 -8.25
N ARG A 155 14.16 5.17 -8.07
CA ARG A 155 15.41 4.96 -8.82
C ARG A 155 15.20 4.09 -10.06
N THR A 156 14.09 3.37 -10.15
CA THR A 156 13.85 2.36 -11.21
C THR A 156 12.77 2.77 -12.19
N LEU A 157 11.75 3.52 -11.73
CA LEU A 157 10.61 3.95 -12.55
C LEU A 157 10.69 5.41 -13.03
N SER A 158 11.51 6.26 -12.41
CA SER A 158 11.69 7.67 -12.82
C SER A 158 12.24 7.84 -14.24
N ALA A 159 12.87 6.80 -14.80
CA ALA A 159 13.30 6.80 -16.21
C ALA A 159 12.14 6.65 -17.22
N PHE A 160 10.93 6.34 -16.74
CA PHE A 160 9.71 6.18 -17.56
C PHE A 160 8.68 7.28 -17.33
N ASP A 161 8.91 8.20 -16.40
CA ASP A 161 8.00 9.30 -16.07
C ASP A 161 8.30 10.51 -16.97
N GLU A 162 7.29 11.11 -17.61
CA GLU A 162 7.50 12.12 -18.67
C GLU A 162 8.09 13.43 -18.16
N ASP A 163 7.56 13.94 -17.05
CA ASP A 163 7.82 15.29 -16.53
C ASP A 163 8.42 15.31 -15.11
N ASN A 164 8.57 14.14 -14.48
CA ASN A 164 8.99 13.96 -13.08
C ASN A 164 8.00 14.62 -12.10
N LEU A 165 6.72 14.76 -12.46
CA LEU A 165 5.65 15.30 -11.62
C LEU A 165 4.71 14.17 -11.18
N ILE A 166 4.80 13.80 -9.90
CA ILE A 166 4.13 12.63 -9.34
C ILE A 166 2.99 13.06 -8.41
N PRO A 167 1.71 12.94 -8.81
CA PRO A 167 0.57 13.05 -7.90
C PRO A 167 0.69 12.02 -6.77
N CYS A 168 0.78 12.50 -5.53
CA CYS A 168 0.96 11.68 -4.33
C CYS A 168 -0.22 11.86 -3.36
N PHE A 169 -0.80 10.74 -2.94
CA PHE A 169 -2.00 10.70 -2.12
C PHE A 169 -1.87 9.75 -0.93
N GLY A 170 -2.57 10.06 0.17
CA GLY A 170 -2.77 9.18 1.31
C GLY A 170 -4.21 8.73 1.46
N PHE A 171 -4.43 7.56 2.06
CA PHE A 171 -5.78 7.05 2.39
C PHE A 171 -5.75 6.21 3.68
N GLY A 172 -6.92 6.00 4.31
CA GLY A 172 -7.03 5.14 5.50
C GLY A 172 -6.63 5.78 6.83
N ASP A 173 -6.19 7.04 6.82
CA ASP A 173 -6.01 7.82 8.04
C ASP A 173 -7.38 8.27 8.61
N ALA A 174 -7.40 8.85 9.80
CA ALA A 174 -8.63 9.27 10.44
C ALA A 174 -9.32 10.51 9.83
N SER A 175 -8.74 11.14 8.79
CA SER A 175 -9.41 12.12 7.95
C SER A 175 -10.16 11.47 6.77
N THR A 176 -9.64 10.36 6.22
CA THR A 176 -10.13 9.73 4.98
C THR A 176 -10.92 8.44 5.17
N HIS A 177 -10.59 7.64 6.19
CA HIS A 177 -11.12 6.28 6.41
C HIS A 177 -11.09 5.45 5.10
N ASP A 178 -12.13 4.67 4.81
CA ASP A 178 -12.31 3.92 3.55
C ASP A 178 -13.13 4.68 2.48
N GLN A 179 -13.37 5.99 2.66
CA GLN A 179 -14.20 6.78 1.73
C GLN A 179 -13.40 7.73 0.84
N ASP A 180 -12.27 8.26 1.31
CA ASP A 180 -11.56 9.35 0.63
C ASP A 180 -10.05 9.14 0.48
N VAL A 181 -9.40 10.07 -0.22
CA VAL A 181 -7.95 10.25 -0.27
C VAL A 181 -7.62 11.68 0.11
N PHE A 182 -6.42 11.93 0.64
CA PHE A 182 -5.87 13.29 0.79
C PHE A 182 -4.66 13.49 -0.11
N SER A 183 -4.50 14.69 -0.68
CA SER A 183 -3.32 15.07 -1.46
C SER A 183 -2.14 15.38 -0.53
N PHE A 184 -0.91 15.08 -0.97
CA PHE A 184 0.29 15.40 -0.17
C PHE A 184 0.50 16.90 0.06
N TYR A 185 -0.02 17.75 -0.85
CA TYR A 185 0.05 19.20 -0.77
C TYR A 185 -1.35 19.86 -0.83
N PRO A 186 -1.59 20.96 -0.07
CA PRO A 186 -2.92 21.60 0.00
C PRO A 186 -3.42 22.25 -1.29
N ASP A 187 -2.52 22.58 -2.21
CA ASP A 187 -2.78 23.14 -3.54
C ASP A 187 -2.90 22.06 -4.63
N GLU A 188 -3.03 20.79 -4.22
CA GLU A 188 -3.13 19.60 -5.08
C GLU A 188 -1.93 19.40 -6.03
N ARG A 189 -0.82 20.15 -5.84
CA ARG A 189 0.35 20.03 -6.71
C ARG A 189 0.99 18.64 -6.61
N PRO A 190 1.49 18.09 -7.73
CA PRO A 190 2.34 16.90 -7.71
C PRO A 190 3.68 17.15 -7.01
N CYS A 191 4.31 16.07 -6.56
CA CYS A 191 5.69 16.06 -6.08
C CYS A 191 6.66 16.12 -7.27
N ASN A 192 7.71 16.93 -7.17
CA ASN A 192 8.84 16.93 -8.11
C ASN A 192 9.74 15.71 -7.85
N GLY A 193 9.35 14.59 -8.41
CA GLY A 193 10.01 13.29 -8.31
C GLY A 193 9.87 12.61 -6.95
N PHE A 194 10.28 11.35 -6.91
CA PHE A 194 10.22 10.51 -5.71
C PHE A 194 11.05 11.03 -4.54
N SER A 195 12.05 11.88 -4.79
CA SER A 195 12.82 12.56 -3.73
C SER A 195 11.95 13.54 -2.92
N GLU A 196 11.09 14.32 -3.58
CA GLU A 196 10.13 15.18 -2.88
C GLU A 196 9.02 14.33 -2.24
N ALA A 197 8.51 13.30 -2.93
CA ALA A 197 7.49 12.40 -2.37
C ALA A 197 7.96 11.72 -1.07
N LEU A 198 9.21 11.25 -1.01
CA LEU A 198 9.81 10.66 0.18
C LEU A 198 10.00 11.66 1.32
N ALA A 199 10.49 12.87 1.02
CA ALA A 199 10.62 13.94 2.00
C ALA A 199 9.24 14.30 2.59
N ARG A 200 8.24 14.48 1.72
CA ARG A 200 6.89 14.85 2.10
C ARG A 200 6.16 13.76 2.89
N TYR A 201 6.37 12.48 2.56
CA TYR A 201 5.92 11.34 3.37
C TYR A 201 6.45 11.44 4.81
N ARG A 202 7.76 11.70 4.99
CA ARG A 202 8.37 11.84 6.33
C ARG A 202 7.83 13.05 7.11
N GLU A 203 7.46 14.14 6.45
CA GLU A 203 6.81 15.31 7.06
C GLU A 203 5.37 15.02 7.49
N LEU A 204 4.62 14.25 6.70
CA LEU A 204 3.21 13.97 6.94
C LEU A 204 3.02 13.00 8.11
N ILE A 205 3.75 11.86 8.12
CA ILE A 205 3.57 10.76 9.10
C ILE A 205 3.37 11.21 10.55
N PRO A 206 4.19 12.10 11.15
CA PRO A 206 4.04 12.51 12.56
C PRO A 206 2.73 13.23 12.89
N HIS A 207 2.01 13.71 11.87
CA HIS A 207 0.75 14.44 11.99
C HIS A 207 -0.48 13.57 11.68
N LEU A 208 -0.29 12.41 11.04
CA LEU A 208 -1.38 11.50 10.69
C LEU A 208 -1.84 10.69 11.92
N ARG A 209 -3.15 10.44 12.00
CA ARG A 209 -3.71 9.46 12.93
C ARG A 209 -4.18 8.25 12.13
N LEU A 210 -3.40 7.17 12.17
CA LEU A 210 -3.71 5.93 11.44
C LEU A 210 -5.08 5.37 11.86
N ALA A 211 -5.92 4.96 10.91
CA ALA A 211 -7.29 4.53 11.17
C ALA A 211 -7.74 3.36 10.28
N GLY A 212 -8.84 3.52 9.54
CA GLY A 212 -9.48 2.50 8.72
C GLY A 212 -10.99 2.76 8.62
N PRO A 213 -11.78 1.89 7.98
CA PRO A 213 -11.38 0.65 7.30
C PRO A 213 -10.40 0.84 6.13
N THR A 214 -9.90 -0.27 5.60
CA THR A 214 -8.97 -0.31 4.46
C THR A 214 -9.73 -0.68 3.19
N SER A 215 -9.75 0.21 2.19
CA SER A 215 -10.23 -0.06 0.82
C SER A 215 -9.36 0.69 -0.17
N PHE A 216 -9.06 0.09 -1.32
CA PHE A 216 -8.32 0.78 -2.38
C PHE A 216 -9.24 1.50 -3.38
N ALA A 217 -10.56 1.41 -3.23
CA ALA A 217 -11.49 2.09 -4.12
C ALA A 217 -11.23 3.62 -4.20
N PRO A 218 -11.06 4.38 -3.10
CA PRO A 218 -10.85 5.82 -3.20
C PRO A 218 -9.60 6.23 -4.01
N ILE A 219 -8.50 5.48 -3.88
CA ILE A 219 -7.26 5.77 -4.60
C ILE A 219 -7.31 5.35 -6.07
N ILE A 220 -7.96 4.23 -6.39
CA ILE A 220 -8.20 3.80 -7.78
C ILE A 220 -9.16 4.77 -8.49
N GLU A 221 -10.19 5.26 -7.79
CA GLU A 221 -11.10 6.29 -8.29
C GLU A 221 -10.41 7.64 -8.53
N MET A 222 -9.46 8.02 -7.67
CA MET A 222 -8.65 9.22 -7.87
C MET A 222 -7.77 9.05 -9.12
N ALA A 223 -7.13 7.90 -9.31
CA ALA A 223 -6.32 7.63 -10.50
C ALA A 223 -7.16 7.62 -11.79
N MET A 224 -8.36 7.02 -11.80
CA MET A 224 -9.30 7.13 -12.93
C MET A 224 -9.64 8.59 -13.26
N THR A 225 -9.80 9.44 -12.23
CA THR A 225 -10.10 10.86 -12.40
C THR A 225 -8.92 11.62 -13.03
N ILE A 226 -7.68 11.34 -12.59
CA ILE A 226 -6.46 11.92 -13.18
C ILE A 226 -6.30 11.50 -14.64
N VAL A 227 -6.50 10.21 -14.96
CA VAL A 227 -6.41 9.69 -16.33
C VAL A 227 -7.44 10.36 -17.26
N GLU A 228 -8.67 10.60 -16.80
CA GLU A 228 -9.69 11.32 -17.57
C GLU A 228 -9.33 12.81 -17.77
N GLN A 229 -8.83 13.48 -16.73
CA GLN A 229 -8.37 14.88 -16.79
C GLN A 229 -7.17 15.05 -17.74
N ASN A 230 -6.25 14.09 -17.75
CA ASN A 230 -5.09 14.05 -18.64
C ASN A 230 -5.42 13.49 -20.04
N GLY A 231 -6.69 13.54 -20.47
CA GLY A 231 -7.09 13.22 -21.84
C GLY A 231 -7.02 11.74 -22.23
N GLY A 232 -6.94 10.83 -21.25
CA GLY A 232 -6.73 9.41 -21.48
C GLY A 232 -5.28 9.05 -21.82
N GLN A 233 -4.30 9.82 -21.35
CA GLN A 233 -2.89 9.38 -21.37
C GLN A 233 -2.68 8.13 -20.49
N TYR A 234 -1.66 7.33 -20.80
CA TYR A 234 -1.33 6.14 -20.01
C TYR A 234 -0.75 6.52 -18.64
N HIS A 235 -1.26 5.90 -17.59
CA HIS A 235 -0.77 6.07 -16.22
C HIS A 235 -0.51 4.73 -15.54
N VAL A 236 0.45 4.73 -14.61
CA VAL A 236 0.67 3.63 -13.67
C VAL A 236 0.40 4.12 -12.25
N LEU A 237 -0.62 3.56 -11.59
CA LEU A 237 -0.90 3.78 -10.18
C LEU A 237 -0.08 2.79 -9.33
N LEU A 238 0.80 3.33 -8.51
CA LEU A 238 1.60 2.62 -7.52
C LEU A 238 0.92 2.74 -6.16
N ILE A 239 0.32 1.65 -5.68
CA ILE A 239 -0.25 1.59 -4.33
C ILE A 239 0.78 0.91 -3.42
N ILE A 240 1.22 1.56 -2.34
CA ILE A 240 2.06 0.93 -1.32
C ILE A 240 1.17 0.69 -0.09
N ALA A 241 1.05 -0.57 0.34
CA ALA A 241 0.12 -0.98 1.39
C ALA A 241 0.55 -2.26 2.13
N ASP A 242 -0.04 -2.54 3.28
CA ASP A 242 0.20 -3.76 4.08
C ASP A 242 -0.74 -4.95 3.77
N GLY A 243 -1.59 -4.78 2.76
CA GLY A 243 -2.49 -5.80 2.24
C GLY A 243 -3.75 -6.05 3.09
N GLN A 244 -3.95 -5.36 4.21
CA GLN A 244 -5.06 -5.62 5.13
C GLN A 244 -6.38 -4.95 4.72
N VAL A 245 -6.84 -5.17 3.48
CA VAL A 245 -8.19 -4.77 3.05
C VAL A 245 -9.22 -5.34 4.03
N THR A 246 -10.08 -4.49 4.58
CA THR A 246 -10.86 -4.86 5.76
C THR A 246 -11.90 -5.91 5.44
N ARG A 247 -11.84 -7.05 6.14
CA ARG A 247 -12.89 -8.06 6.17
C ARG A 247 -13.86 -7.78 7.31
N SER A 248 -15.16 -7.99 7.08
CA SER A 248 -16.11 -7.95 8.19
C SER A 248 -15.95 -9.22 9.04
N VAL A 249 -16.15 -9.09 10.35
CA VAL A 249 -16.29 -10.27 11.24
C VAL A 249 -17.55 -11.07 10.94
N ASP A 250 -18.54 -10.46 10.28
CA ASP A 250 -19.80 -11.08 9.87
C ASP A 250 -19.76 -11.66 8.44
N THR A 251 -18.62 -11.56 7.73
CA THR A 251 -18.49 -12.15 6.38
C THR A 251 -18.39 -13.68 6.47
N GLU A 252 -19.38 -14.40 5.97
CA GLU A 252 -19.32 -15.86 5.88
C GLU A 252 -18.13 -16.33 5.02
N PHE A 253 -17.65 -17.55 5.28
CA PHE A 253 -16.50 -18.11 4.59
C PHE A 253 -16.72 -18.18 3.07
N GLY A 254 -16.00 -17.34 2.32
CA GLY A 254 -16.10 -17.23 0.87
C GLY A 254 -16.94 -16.04 0.35
N GLN A 255 -17.55 -15.24 1.23
CA GLN A 255 -18.16 -13.96 0.87
C GLN A 255 -17.15 -12.80 0.98
N LEU A 256 -17.34 -11.77 0.16
CA LEU A 256 -16.52 -10.55 0.15
C LEU A 256 -17.11 -9.49 1.09
N SER A 257 -16.25 -8.73 1.78
CA SER A 257 -16.65 -7.56 2.55
C SER A 257 -17.09 -6.41 1.65
N ALA A 258 -17.71 -5.38 2.25
CA ALA A 258 -18.05 -4.16 1.52
C ALA A 258 -16.80 -3.44 0.96
N GLN A 259 -15.67 -3.48 1.67
CA GLN A 259 -14.40 -2.88 1.24
C GLN A 259 -13.71 -3.71 0.15
N GLU A 260 -13.75 -5.04 0.24
CA GLU A 260 -13.26 -5.95 -0.80
C GLU A 260 -14.08 -5.78 -2.09
N GLN A 261 -15.42 -5.80 -1.99
CA GLN A 261 -16.34 -5.63 -3.11
C GLN A 261 -16.14 -4.27 -3.81
N LYS A 262 -16.11 -3.16 -3.07
CA LYS A 262 -15.81 -1.83 -3.63
C LYS A 262 -14.45 -1.78 -4.33
N THR A 263 -13.43 -2.44 -3.77
CA THR A 263 -12.09 -2.50 -4.36
C THR A 263 -12.11 -3.25 -5.70
N ILE A 264 -12.77 -4.41 -5.76
CA ILE A 264 -12.92 -5.18 -7.01
C ILE A 264 -13.71 -4.37 -8.05
N GLU A 265 -14.80 -3.71 -7.67
CA GLU A 265 -15.59 -2.85 -8.56
C GLU A 265 -14.76 -1.69 -9.12
N ALA A 266 -13.91 -1.07 -8.30
CA ALA A 266 -12.99 -0.03 -8.73
C ALA A 266 -11.91 -0.56 -9.70
N ILE A 267 -11.31 -1.73 -9.46
CA ILE A 267 -10.35 -2.37 -10.38
C ILE A 267 -11.01 -2.70 -11.73
N VAL A 268 -12.21 -3.30 -11.69
CA VAL A 268 -13.00 -3.61 -12.91
C VAL A 268 -13.30 -2.33 -13.69
N LYS A 269 -13.74 -1.25 -13.02
CA LYS A 269 -14.01 0.02 -13.70
C LYS A 269 -12.72 0.66 -14.24
N ALA A 270 -11.60 0.57 -13.52
CA ALA A 270 -10.30 1.08 -13.95
C ALA A 270 -9.81 0.40 -15.25
N SER A 271 -10.21 -0.84 -15.53
CA SER A 271 -9.89 -1.51 -16.79
C SER A 271 -10.59 -0.92 -18.03
N GLU A 272 -11.53 0.02 -17.87
CA GLU A 272 -12.08 0.82 -18.97
C GLU A 272 -11.21 2.05 -19.31
N PHE A 273 -10.13 2.30 -18.55
CA PHE A 273 -9.17 3.40 -18.71
C PHE A 273 -7.78 2.87 -19.10
N PRO A 274 -6.92 3.68 -19.73
CA PRO A 274 -5.51 3.37 -19.94
C PRO A 274 -4.72 3.52 -18.63
N LEU A 275 -5.07 2.68 -17.64
CA LEU A 275 -4.56 2.72 -16.28
C LEU A 275 -4.12 1.32 -15.83
N SER A 276 -2.85 1.22 -15.47
CA SER A 276 -2.26 0.03 -14.86
C SER A 276 -2.08 0.24 -13.37
N ILE A 277 -2.36 -0.77 -12.55
CA ILE A 277 -2.28 -0.69 -11.09
C ILE A 277 -1.20 -1.67 -10.61
N VAL A 278 -0.22 -1.18 -9.84
CA VAL A 278 0.82 -2.00 -9.21
C VAL A 278 0.71 -1.86 -7.70
N LEU A 279 0.35 -2.95 -7.02
CA LEU A 279 0.28 -3.00 -5.56
C LEU A 279 1.59 -3.54 -4.98
N VAL A 280 2.31 -2.68 -4.27
CA VAL A 280 3.56 -2.97 -3.58
C VAL A 280 3.25 -3.34 -2.12
N GLY A 281 3.25 -4.64 -1.85
CA GLY A 281 2.96 -5.21 -0.54
C GLY A 281 4.13 -5.13 0.43
N VAL A 282 4.02 -4.29 1.45
CA VAL A 282 5.00 -4.13 2.54
C VAL A 282 4.52 -4.75 3.86
N GLY A 283 5.44 -5.17 4.72
CA GLY A 283 5.09 -5.85 5.98
C GLY A 283 4.80 -7.35 5.84
N ASP A 284 4.12 -7.89 6.85
CA ASP A 284 3.95 -9.34 7.10
C ASP A 284 2.85 -10.01 6.24
N GLY A 285 1.94 -9.24 5.64
CA GLY A 285 0.71 -9.76 5.03
C GLY A 285 -0.32 -10.20 6.08
N PRO A 286 -1.23 -11.15 5.77
CA PRO A 286 -1.21 -12.09 4.64
C PRO A 286 -1.53 -11.46 3.29
N TRP A 287 -1.13 -12.13 2.20
CA TRP A 287 -1.18 -11.62 0.83
C TRP A 287 -2.15 -12.37 -0.10
N ASP A 288 -2.90 -13.35 0.42
CA ASP A 288 -3.70 -14.28 -0.40
C ASP A 288 -4.80 -13.57 -1.21
N MET A 289 -5.41 -12.53 -0.63
CA MET A 289 -6.40 -11.70 -1.31
C MET A 289 -5.78 -10.87 -2.45
N MET A 290 -4.55 -10.38 -2.27
CA MET A 290 -3.89 -9.55 -3.29
C MET A 290 -3.52 -10.40 -4.52
N LYS A 291 -3.08 -11.64 -4.28
CA LYS A 291 -2.91 -12.67 -5.33
C LYS A 291 -4.22 -13.09 -6.00
N GLN A 292 -5.36 -12.95 -5.31
CA GLN A 292 -6.67 -13.20 -5.90
C GLN A 292 -7.08 -12.04 -6.82
N PHE A 293 -6.68 -10.80 -6.52
CA PHE A 293 -6.93 -9.62 -7.36
C PHE A 293 -6.05 -9.62 -8.63
N ASP A 294 -4.79 -10.08 -8.54
CA ASP A 294 -3.93 -10.42 -9.70
C ASP A 294 -4.69 -11.32 -10.69
N ASP A 295 -4.98 -12.55 -10.26
CA ASP A 295 -5.25 -13.66 -11.18
C ASP A 295 -6.73 -13.83 -11.54
N ASN A 296 -7.65 -13.38 -10.69
CA ASN A 296 -9.02 -13.92 -10.64
C ASN A 296 -10.13 -12.85 -10.58
N ILE A 297 -9.96 -11.74 -11.29
CA ILE A 297 -11.04 -10.76 -11.52
C ILE A 297 -11.66 -11.00 -12.93
N PRO A 298 -12.79 -11.72 -13.07
CA PRO A 298 -13.29 -12.17 -14.36
C PRO A 298 -14.03 -11.09 -15.18
N ALA A 299 -14.31 -9.91 -14.60
CA ALA A 299 -15.13 -8.87 -15.22
C ALA A 299 -14.34 -7.70 -15.84
N ARG A 300 -13.01 -7.65 -15.65
CA ARG A 300 -12.13 -6.59 -16.20
C ARG A 300 -11.95 -6.72 -17.72
N SER A 301 -11.77 -5.60 -18.41
CA SER A 301 -11.61 -5.51 -19.88
C SER A 301 -10.22 -5.94 -20.38
N PHE A 302 -9.22 -5.87 -19.51
CA PHE A 302 -7.89 -6.46 -19.63
C PHE A 302 -7.33 -6.62 -18.21
N ASP A 303 -6.29 -7.45 -18.07
CA ASP A 303 -5.53 -7.55 -16.82
C ASP A 303 -4.81 -6.22 -16.53
N ASN A 304 -5.22 -5.53 -15.47
CA ASN A 304 -4.76 -4.17 -15.16
C ASN A 304 -4.23 -4.03 -13.72
N PHE A 305 -3.94 -5.15 -13.04
CA PHE A 305 -3.56 -5.17 -11.63
C PHE A 305 -2.45 -6.20 -11.39
N GLN A 306 -1.30 -5.72 -10.90
CA GLN A 306 -0.11 -6.51 -10.59
C GLN A 306 0.26 -6.39 -9.10
N PHE A 307 0.45 -7.50 -8.40
CA PHE A 307 0.85 -7.55 -7.00
C PHE A 307 2.32 -7.95 -6.83
N VAL A 308 3.05 -7.14 -6.04
CA VAL A 308 4.46 -7.36 -5.74
C VAL A 308 4.68 -7.45 -4.24
N ASN A 309 5.06 -8.64 -3.75
CA ASN A 309 5.47 -8.85 -2.36
C ASN A 309 6.87 -8.28 -2.11
N PHE A 310 6.94 -6.98 -1.79
CA PHE A 310 8.19 -6.27 -1.52
C PHE A 310 8.97 -6.89 -0.36
N THR A 311 8.29 -7.20 0.75
CA THR A 311 8.92 -7.81 1.93
C THR A 311 9.61 -9.13 1.59
N GLU A 312 8.94 -10.01 0.82
CA GLU A 312 9.53 -11.29 0.41
C GLU A 312 10.78 -11.08 -0.44
N ILE A 313 10.73 -10.19 -1.45
CA ILE A 313 11.91 -9.90 -2.29
C ILE A 313 13.05 -9.33 -1.43
N MET A 314 12.76 -8.39 -0.52
CA MET A 314 13.77 -7.76 0.34
C MET A 314 14.30 -8.69 1.43
N SER A 315 13.58 -9.76 1.80
CA SER A 315 14.06 -10.79 2.74
C SER A 315 15.06 -11.78 2.15
N LYS A 316 15.12 -11.94 0.83
CA LYS A 316 15.98 -12.93 0.14
C LYS A 316 17.47 -12.72 0.48
N ASN A 317 18.22 -13.82 0.62
CA ASN A 317 19.66 -13.76 0.91
C ASN A 317 20.47 -13.47 -0.37
N MET A 318 20.50 -12.20 -0.78
CA MET A 318 21.20 -11.73 -1.99
C MET A 318 21.65 -10.26 -1.84
N PRO A 319 22.61 -9.77 -2.64
CA PRO A 319 23.07 -8.38 -2.58
C PRO A 319 21.94 -7.38 -2.84
N GLN A 320 21.98 -6.23 -2.14
CA GLN A 320 20.93 -5.20 -2.19
C GLN A 320 20.58 -4.77 -3.63
N THR A 321 21.59 -4.50 -4.47
CA THR A 321 21.39 -4.11 -5.88
C THR A 321 20.60 -5.16 -6.68
N ARG A 322 20.75 -6.45 -6.37
CA ARG A 322 19.96 -7.51 -7.01
C ARG A 322 18.53 -7.58 -6.48
N LYS A 323 18.29 -7.26 -5.20
CA LYS A 323 16.94 -7.16 -4.62
C LYS A 323 16.15 -6.04 -5.29
N GLU A 324 16.80 -4.89 -5.44
CA GLU A 324 16.25 -3.70 -6.09
C GLU A 324 15.90 -3.99 -7.55
N ALA A 325 16.80 -4.62 -8.31
CA ALA A 325 16.53 -5.05 -9.68
C ALA A 325 15.40 -6.10 -9.77
N ALA A 326 15.35 -7.08 -8.86
CA ALA A 326 14.30 -8.08 -8.83
C ALA A 326 12.92 -7.49 -8.47
N PHE A 327 12.87 -6.51 -7.57
CA PHE A 327 11.65 -5.78 -7.25
C PHE A 327 11.18 -4.90 -8.40
N ALA A 328 12.09 -4.16 -9.04
CA ALA A 328 11.78 -3.35 -10.22
C ALA A 328 11.22 -4.20 -11.37
N LEU A 329 11.85 -5.35 -11.64
CA LEU A 329 11.36 -6.31 -12.63
C LEU A 329 9.96 -6.84 -12.27
N ALA A 330 9.71 -7.21 -11.02
CA ALA A 330 8.41 -7.68 -10.57
C ALA A 330 7.30 -6.61 -10.66
N ALA A 331 7.63 -5.34 -10.39
CA ALA A 331 6.71 -4.21 -10.52
C ALA A 331 6.41 -3.83 -11.97
N LEU A 332 7.35 -4.09 -12.88
CA LEU A 332 7.23 -3.77 -14.30
C LEU A 332 6.72 -4.93 -15.17
N MET A 333 6.66 -6.16 -14.63
CA MET A 333 6.49 -7.40 -15.40
C MET A 333 5.34 -7.34 -16.40
N GLU A 334 4.17 -6.88 -15.96
CA GLU A 334 2.98 -6.86 -16.80
C GLU A 334 2.84 -5.59 -17.67
N ILE A 335 3.45 -4.48 -17.25
CA ILE A 335 3.26 -3.13 -17.84
C ILE A 335 3.37 -3.12 -19.38
N PRO A 336 4.30 -3.85 -20.05
CA PRO A 336 4.35 -3.90 -21.51
C PRO A 336 3.13 -4.53 -22.17
N SER A 337 2.57 -5.57 -21.54
CA SER A 337 1.38 -6.28 -22.03
C SER A 337 0.11 -5.51 -21.70
N GLN A 338 0.04 -4.89 -20.52
CA GLN A 338 -1.03 -3.99 -20.10
C GLN A 338 -1.13 -2.77 -21.05
N TYR A 339 -0.01 -2.09 -21.32
CA TYR A 339 0.04 -0.98 -22.28
C TYR A 339 -0.45 -1.38 -23.68
N LYS A 340 0.01 -2.52 -24.21
CA LYS A 340 -0.46 -3.07 -25.50
C LYS A 340 -1.97 -3.35 -25.48
N ALA A 341 -2.53 -3.84 -24.38
CA ALA A 341 -3.98 -4.02 -24.25
C ALA A 341 -4.72 -2.67 -24.35
N THR A 342 -4.20 -1.58 -23.78
CA THR A 342 -4.83 -0.25 -23.91
C THR A 342 -4.86 0.27 -25.36
N LEU A 343 -3.83 -0.07 -26.16
CA LEU A 343 -3.76 0.22 -27.59
C LEU A 343 -4.75 -0.64 -28.38
N GLU A 344 -4.77 -1.96 -28.17
CA GLU A 344 -5.64 -2.91 -28.89
C GLU A 344 -7.13 -2.71 -28.55
N LEU A 345 -7.46 -2.33 -27.32
CA LEU A 345 -8.81 -1.92 -26.92
C LEU A 345 -9.21 -0.52 -27.43
N GLY A 346 -8.25 0.26 -27.93
CA GLY A 346 -8.48 1.61 -28.46
C GLY A 346 -8.88 2.64 -27.40
N ILE A 347 -8.52 2.42 -26.12
CA ILE A 347 -8.84 3.30 -24.98
C ILE A 347 -7.75 4.35 -24.72
N LEU A 348 -6.52 4.12 -25.19
CA LEU A 348 -5.43 5.10 -25.09
C LEU A 348 -5.74 6.39 -25.87
N GLY A 349 -5.51 7.55 -25.25
CA GLY A 349 -5.76 8.88 -25.81
C GLY A 349 -7.24 9.23 -25.97
N ARG A 350 -8.14 8.57 -25.23
CA ARG A 350 -9.59 8.79 -25.32
C ARG A 350 -10.30 8.74 -23.97
N CYS A 351 -10.97 9.83 -23.60
CA CYS A 351 -11.91 9.86 -22.47
C CYS A 351 -13.24 9.17 -22.84
N SER A 352 -13.20 7.85 -23.02
CA SER A 352 -14.36 7.03 -23.43
C SER A 352 -15.22 6.58 -22.24
N ALA A 353 -14.57 6.33 -21.11
CA ALA A 353 -15.19 6.00 -19.82
C ALA A 353 -15.24 7.26 -18.94
N LYS A 354 -16.22 7.31 -18.02
CA LYS A 354 -16.38 8.41 -17.07
C LYS A 354 -15.88 8.04 -15.70
N SER A 355 -14.93 8.80 -15.16
CA SER A 355 -14.48 8.66 -13.78
C SER A 355 -15.59 9.05 -12.79
N PRO A 356 -15.40 8.82 -11.48
CA PRO A 356 -16.28 9.38 -10.45
C PRO A 356 -16.11 10.87 -10.19
N GLU A 357 -15.24 11.59 -10.94
CA GLU A 357 -14.89 13.00 -10.70
C GLU A 357 -14.43 13.25 -9.25
N ARG A 358 -13.58 12.36 -8.71
CA ARG A 358 -13.13 12.40 -7.32
C ARG A 358 -12.20 13.59 -7.06
N VAL A 359 -12.44 14.27 -5.94
CA VAL A 359 -11.62 15.39 -5.45
C VAL A 359 -10.89 14.95 -4.18
N PRO A 360 -9.57 15.19 -4.04
CA PRO A 360 -8.83 14.82 -2.85
C PRO A 360 -9.11 15.81 -1.70
N LEU A 361 -9.01 15.32 -0.46
CA LEU A 361 -8.96 16.18 0.72
C LEU A 361 -7.59 16.88 0.83
N PRO A 362 -7.49 18.05 1.47
CA PRO A 362 -6.19 18.63 1.82
C PRO A 362 -5.47 17.74 2.86
N PRO A 363 -4.13 17.77 2.92
CA PRO A 363 -3.37 16.94 3.87
C PRO A 363 -3.72 17.34 5.31
N PRO A 364 -3.95 16.38 6.24
CA PRO A 364 -4.42 16.65 7.60
C PRO A 364 -3.29 17.13 8.55
N VAL A 365 -2.47 18.07 8.10
CA VAL A 365 -1.47 18.77 8.93
C VAL A 365 -2.14 19.87 9.75
N GLY A 366 -2.10 19.74 11.07
CA GLY A 366 -2.73 20.68 11.99
C GLY A 366 -2.06 22.06 11.97
N GLY A 367 -2.75 23.05 11.40
CA GLY A 367 -2.49 24.47 11.68
C GLY A 367 -1.76 25.28 10.62
N TYR A 368 -2.26 25.33 9.39
CA TYR A 368 -2.14 26.54 8.56
C TYR A 368 -3.52 27.18 8.37
N GLY A 369 -3.73 28.28 9.09
CA GLY A 369 -4.93 29.09 8.92
C GLY A 369 -4.83 29.96 7.68
N THR A 370 -5.43 29.51 6.57
CA THR A 370 -5.75 30.39 5.44
C THR A 370 -7.07 29.94 4.81
N SER A 371 -8.13 30.71 5.07
CA SER A 371 -9.38 30.60 4.34
C SER A 371 -9.19 31.14 2.93
N SER A 372 -9.12 30.27 1.92
CA SER A 372 -9.16 30.68 0.51
C SER A 372 -10.22 29.89 -0.24
N SER A 373 -11.45 30.40 -0.22
CA SER A 373 -12.42 30.10 -1.28
C SER A 373 -11.86 30.66 -2.58
N GLY A 374 -11.50 29.80 -3.53
CA GLY A 374 -10.82 30.17 -4.77
C GLY A 374 -11.11 29.15 -5.86
N SER A 375 -12.13 29.41 -6.67
CA SER A 375 -12.50 28.53 -7.77
C SER A 375 -11.69 28.83 -9.04
N LYS A 376 -11.36 27.75 -9.78
CA LYS A 376 -11.16 27.62 -11.24
C LYS A 376 -9.75 27.33 -11.77
N SER A 377 -9.71 26.22 -12.49
CA SER A 377 -9.07 25.99 -13.80
C SER A 377 -7.55 26.14 -13.94
N PHE A 378 -6.89 25.02 -14.17
CA PHE A 378 -5.64 24.95 -14.92
C PHE A 378 -5.76 25.68 -16.27
N GLN A 379 -4.95 26.72 -16.48
CA GLN A 379 -4.68 27.26 -17.80
C GLN A 379 -3.23 26.93 -18.17
N SER A 380 -3.05 26.30 -19.32
CA SER A 380 -1.75 26.06 -19.93
C SER A 380 -1.10 27.40 -20.33
N THR A 381 0.16 27.62 -19.96
CA THR A 381 0.97 28.71 -20.51
C THR A 381 2.32 28.22 -20.99
N SER A 382 2.52 28.35 -22.30
CA SER A 382 3.77 28.10 -23.02
C SER A 382 4.94 28.97 -22.55
N PHE A 383 6.15 28.41 -22.67
CA PHE A 383 7.44 29.09 -22.53
C PHE A 383 7.52 30.48 -23.19
N GLN A 384 8.10 31.46 -22.48
CA GLN A 384 8.94 32.48 -23.10
C GLN A 384 10.03 32.99 -22.14
N LYS A 385 11.28 33.05 -22.64
CA LYS A 385 12.46 33.55 -21.92
C LYS A 385 12.42 35.06 -21.72
N SER A 386 12.95 35.55 -20.61
CA SER A 386 13.64 36.85 -20.53
C SER A 386 14.64 36.89 -19.36
N VAL A 387 15.73 37.62 -19.55
CA VAL A 387 16.93 37.68 -18.67
C VAL A 387 16.96 39.04 -17.95
N PRO A 388 17.52 39.17 -16.73
CA PRO A 388 17.24 40.32 -15.85
C PRO A 388 18.25 41.47 -15.96
N PRO A 389 17.95 42.65 -15.40
CA PRO A 389 18.94 43.66 -15.03
C PRO A 389 19.25 43.69 -13.53
N TYR A 390 20.45 44.18 -13.23
CA TYR A 390 21.14 44.15 -11.93
C TYR A 390 21.08 45.52 -11.23
N SER A 391 20.91 45.53 -9.91
CA SER A 391 21.42 46.61 -9.04
C SER A 391 21.31 46.19 -7.57
N GLY A 392 22.41 46.27 -6.81
CA GLY A 392 22.42 46.11 -5.36
C GLY A 392 22.76 47.42 -4.64
N TYR A 393 22.60 47.45 -3.32
CA TYR A 393 23.64 47.83 -2.35
C TYR A 393 23.16 47.55 -0.91
N ASP A 394 24.11 47.43 0.01
CA ASP A 394 23.97 46.83 1.34
C ASP A 394 23.22 47.67 2.39
N THR A 395 22.62 46.98 3.38
CA THR A 395 22.72 47.40 4.79
C THR A 395 22.56 46.22 5.75
N ALA A 396 23.32 46.22 6.84
CA ALA A 396 23.46 45.12 7.80
C ALA A 396 22.47 45.23 9.01
N PRO A 397 22.42 44.27 9.95
CA PRO A 397 21.17 43.82 10.57
C PRO A 397 20.76 44.56 11.87
N SER A 398 19.50 44.36 12.27
CA SER A 398 19.02 44.70 13.62
C SER A 398 18.19 43.56 14.24
N ALA A 399 18.11 43.56 15.57
CA ALA A 399 17.87 42.35 16.38
C ALA A 399 16.39 41.94 16.50
N ALA A 400 16.18 40.65 16.77
CA ALA A 400 14.87 40.05 17.06
C ALA A 400 14.43 40.27 18.52
N PRO A 401 13.11 40.38 18.78
CA PRO A 401 12.50 40.11 20.07
C PRO A 401 11.90 38.68 20.14
N THR A 402 11.90 38.12 21.34
CA THR A 402 11.47 36.74 21.68
C THR A 402 9.94 36.56 21.68
N ALA A 403 9.46 35.38 21.27
CA ALA A 403 8.06 34.98 21.36
C ALA A 403 7.69 34.36 22.71
N PRO A 404 6.47 34.57 23.25
CA PRO A 404 5.98 33.92 24.47
C PRO A 404 5.35 32.53 24.19
N SER A 405 5.28 31.71 25.24
CA SER A 405 4.97 30.27 25.22
C SER A 405 3.51 29.94 24.86
N ALA A 406 3.29 29.22 23.76
CA ALA A 406 1.96 28.84 23.26
C ALA A 406 1.34 27.55 23.86
N SER A 407 1.81 27.09 25.03
CA SER A 407 1.52 25.73 25.54
C SER A 407 0.49 25.59 26.67
N LEU A 408 -0.10 26.70 27.18
CA LEU A 408 -1.18 26.63 28.19
C LEU A 408 -2.59 26.89 27.64
N ASP A 409 -2.77 27.82 26.69
CA ASP A 409 -4.10 28.28 26.27
C ASP A 409 -4.99 27.15 25.73
N ASN A 410 -4.40 26.10 25.15
CA ASN A 410 -5.16 25.02 24.52
C ASN A 410 -5.90 24.11 25.53
N GLN A 411 -5.66 24.25 26.84
CA GLN A 411 -6.37 23.53 27.90
C GLN A 411 -7.50 24.35 28.57
N LEU A 412 -7.60 25.64 28.29
CA LEU A 412 -8.55 26.55 28.94
C LEU A 412 -9.91 26.60 28.22
N CYS A 413 -10.99 26.79 28.97
CA CYS A 413 -12.35 26.86 28.45
C CYS A 413 -12.50 28.05 27.48
N PRO A 414 -13.04 27.86 26.27
CA PRO A 414 -13.17 28.91 25.25
C PRO A 414 -14.25 29.96 25.55
N ILE A 415 -14.87 29.92 26.74
CA ILE A 415 -15.87 30.90 27.19
C ILE A 415 -15.28 31.81 28.25
N CYS A 416 -14.73 31.25 29.34
CA CYS A 416 -14.18 32.03 30.45
C CYS A 416 -12.66 32.26 30.36
N PHE A 417 -11.95 31.53 29.49
CA PHE A 417 -10.48 31.58 29.33
C PHE A 417 -9.69 31.42 30.64
N THR A 418 -10.30 30.82 31.67
CA THR A 418 -9.78 30.78 33.05
C THR A 418 -9.79 29.34 33.60
N ASN A 419 -10.92 28.64 33.47
CA ASN A 419 -11.07 27.28 33.99
C ASN A 419 -10.66 26.25 32.94
N PRO A 420 -10.11 25.08 33.33
CA PRO A 420 -9.74 24.02 32.39
C PRO A 420 -10.96 23.39 31.71
N LYS A 421 -10.73 22.69 30.58
CA LYS A 421 -11.75 21.94 29.84
C LYS A 421 -12.09 20.61 30.55
N ASP A 422 -13.04 20.63 31.48
CA ASP A 422 -13.53 19.46 32.24
C ASP A 422 -14.98 19.03 31.87
N MET A 423 -15.54 19.54 30.76
CA MET A 423 -16.83 19.09 30.21
C MET A 423 -16.80 18.97 28.69
N ALA A 424 -17.26 17.84 28.15
CA ALA A 424 -17.47 17.60 26.72
C ALA A 424 -18.96 17.52 26.37
N PHE A 425 -19.31 17.97 25.17
CA PHE A 425 -20.63 17.82 24.58
C PHE A 425 -20.71 16.63 23.62
N GLY A 426 -21.92 16.15 23.31
CA GLY A 426 -22.14 15.06 22.34
C GLY A 426 -21.58 15.31 20.93
N CYS A 427 -21.23 16.56 20.59
CA CYS A 427 -20.53 16.94 19.37
C CYS A 427 -18.99 16.97 19.50
N GLY A 428 -18.41 16.41 20.57
CA GLY A 428 -16.96 16.33 20.82
C GLY A 428 -16.29 17.60 21.36
N HIS A 429 -16.91 18.76 21.22
CA HIS A 429 -16.40 20.05 21.72
C HIS A 429 -16.43 20.17 23.25
N GLN A 430 -15.49 20.94 23.81
CA GLN A 430 -15.23 21.00 25.25
C GLN A 430 -15.29 22.42 25.83
N THR A 431 -15.73 22.52 27.09
CA THR A 431 -15.78 23.73 27.93
C THR A 431 -15.46 23.36 29.39
N CYS A 432 -15.45 24.31 30.33
CA CYS A 432 -15.50 23.98 31.75
C CYS A 432 -16.95 23.69 32.20
N CYS A 433 -17.12 22.94 33.28
CA CYS A 433 -18.42 22.57 33.84
C CYS A 433 -19.28 23.79 34.17
N ASP A 434 -18.69 24.86 34.70
CA ASP A 434 -19.42 26.08 35.08
C ASP A 434 -20.04 26.78 33.87
N CYS A 435 -19.30 26.85 32.76
CA CYS A 435 -19.77 27.46 31.52
C CYS A 435 -20.64 26.51 30.69
N GLY A 436 -20.41 25.19 30.76
CA GLY A 436 -21.08 24.20 29.90
C GLY A 436 -22.46 23.72 30.39
N GLN A 437 -22.76 23.87 31.68
CA GLN A 437 -24.02 23.39 32.27
C GLN A 437 -25.27 24.07 31.68
N SER A 438 -25.24 25.37 31.43
CA SER A 438 -26.39 26.17 30.98
C SER A 438 -26.50 26.37 29.46
N LEU A 439 -25.58 25.81 28.66
CA LEU A 439 -25.58 25.98 27.20
C LEU A 439 -26.54 25.01 26.53
N GLU A 440 -27.50 25.53 25.75
CA GLU A 440 -28.36 24.71 24.89
C GLU A 440 -27.71 24.38 23.54
N LEU A 441 -26.82 25.26 23.05
CA LEU A 441 -26.08 25.11 21.80
C LEU A 441 -24.57 25.11 22.06
N CYS A 442 -23.83 24.29 21.31
CA CYS A 442 -22.38 24.27 21.37
C CYS A 442 -21.79 25.62 20.92
N PRO A 443 -20.91 26.26 21.71
CA PRO A 443 -20.35 27.58 21.37
C PRO A 443 -19.42 27.52 20.14
N ILE A 444 -18.93 26.33 19.77
CA ILE A 444 -17.97 26.13 18.67
C ILE A 444 -18.71 25.77 17.37
N CYS A 445 -19.54 24.70 17.37
CA CYS A 445 -20.23 24.22 16.16
C CYS A 445 -21.74 24.51 16.09
N ARG A 446 -22.31 25.19 17.09
CA ARG A 446 -23.74 25.57 17.18
C ARG A 446 -24.75 24.42 17.17
N SER A 447 -24.29 23.17 17.24
CA SER A 447 -25.15 21.98 17.40
C SER A 447 -25.87 21.98 18.76
N VAL A 448 -27.09 21.44 18.80
CA VAL A 448 -27.87 21.30 20.04
C VAL A 448 -27.19 20.32 21.00
N ILE A 449 -27.04 20.71 22.27
CA ILE A 449 -26.37 19.92 23.30
C ILE A 449 -27.37 18.96 23.96
N HIS A 450 -27.49 17.78 23.37
CA HIS A 450 -28.26 16.67 23.96
C HIS A 450 -27.51 15.92 25.06
N THR A 451 -26.18 15.84 24.96
CA THR A 451 -25.32 15.07 25.89
C THR A 451 -24.24 15.98 26.47
N ARG A 452 -24.04 15.92 27.79
CA ARG A 452 -22.94 16.56 28.53
C ARG A 452 -22.21 15.48 29.33
N ILE A 453 -20.90 15.40 29.18
CA ILE A 453 -20.04 14.42 29.84
C ILE A 453 -19.01 15.22 30.65
N ARG A 454 -18.96 14.99 31.97
CA ARG A 454 -17.90 15.53 32.81
C ARG A 454 -16.62 14.73 32.60
N LEU A 455 -15.54 15.42 32.29
CA LEU A 455 -14.20 14.88 32.15
C LEU A 455 -13.45 15.17 33.45
N TYR A 456 -13.38 14.16 34.31
CA TYR A 456 -12.70 14.13 35.62
C TYR A 456 -13.46 14.83 36.78
#